data_AF-A0A7Y8GWX2-F1
#
_entry.id   AF-A0A7Y8GWX2-F1
#
_cell.length_a   1.000
_cell.length_b   1.000
_cell.length_c   1.000
_cell.angle_alpha   90.00
_cell.angle_beta   90.00
_cell.angle_gamma   90.00
#
_symmetry.space_group_name_H-M   'P 1'
#
loop_
_entity.id
_entity.type
_entity.pdbx_description
1 polymer ?
#
loop_
_entity_poly.entity_id
_entity_poly.type
_entity_poly.pdbx_seq_one_letter_code
_entity_poly.pdbx_strand_id
1 'polypeptide(L)'
;MQDDLIVHQPTVPARQLVLLFHGVGASPEGLLPLGQALARPDRWVVAVRSPFASDMGGGWQWFSVRGIDEANRIERVVAVMPRFVQTVKDWQARTGLDASATALAGFSQGAIMALESTQHAPPLAARVVAMAGRFAQPPRLAPDGTALHFIHGEQDPVIAPAFSV
;
A
#
# COMPACT_ATOMS: atom_id res chain seq x y z
N MET A 1 5.80 -2.33 -19.24
CA MET A 1 5.43 -0.91 -19.10
C MET A 1 4.48 -0.82 -17.91
N GLN A 2 4.88 -0.12 -16.85
CA GLN A 2 4.16 -0.06 -15.58
C GLN A 2 3.00 0.93 -15.73
N ASP A 3 1.75 0.45 -15.65
CA ASP A 3 0.52 1.25 -15.71
C ASP A 3 0.20 1.89 -14.34
N ASP A 4 1.23 2.40 -13.67
CA ASP A 4 1.11 3.18 -12.44
C ASP A 4 0.81 4.64 -12.79
N LEU A 5 -0.03 5.28 -11.99
CA LEU A 5 -0.43 6.67 -12.20
C LEU A 5 0.46 7.60 -11.39
N ILE A 6 1.33 8.34 -12.06
CA ILE A 6 2.09 9.43 -11.46
C ILE A 6 1.14 10.61 -11.26
N VAL A 7 0.72 10.86 -10.03
CA VAL A 7 -0.20 11.94 -9.68
C VAL A 7 0.54 13.27 -9.56
N HIS A 8 1.78 13.24 -9.05
CA HIS A 8 2.61 14.43 -8.91
C HIS A 8 4.09 14.09 -9.10
N GLN A 9 4.79 14.95 -9.86
CA GLN A 9 6.24 14.95 -10.00
C GLN A 9 6.84 16.17 -9.30
N PRO A 10 7.96 16.02 -8.59
CA PRO A 10 8.59 17.14 -7.91
C PRO A 10 9.13 18.16 -8.92
N THR A 11 9.02 19.44 -8.57
CA THR A 11 9.54 20.59 -9.34
C THR A 11 10.80 21.19 -8.72
N VAL A 12 11.18 20.73 -7.52
CA VAL A 12 12.46 20.98 -6.85
C VAL A 12 13.13 19.63 -6.53
N PRO A 13 14.37 19.58 -6.01
CA PRO A 13 14.98 18.30 -5.63
C PRO A 13 14.06 17.48 -4.72
N ALA A 14 13.80 16.24 -5.13
CA ALA A 14 12.87 15.35 -4.45
C ALA A 14 13.40 14.98 -3.05
N ARG A 15 12.52 15.01 -2.06
CA ARG A 15 12.81 14.65 -0.67
C ARG A 15 11.94 13.52 -0.15
N GLN A 16 10.82 13.24 -0.81
CA GLN A 16 9.85 12.23 -0.37
C GLN A 16 9.22 11.48 -1.54
N LEU A 17 9.04 10.17 -1.35
CA LEU A 17 8.27 9.29 -2.21
C LEU A 17 7.02 8.85 -1.47
N VAL A 18 5.85 9.13 -2.04
CA VAL A 18 4.56 8.66 -1.52
C VAL A 18 3.95 7.70 -2.53
N LEU A 19 3.80 6.43 -2.11
CA LEU A 19 3.13 5.40 -2.88
C LEU A 19 1.74 5.14 -2.31
N LEU A 20 0.72 5.23 -3.16
CA LEU A 20 -0.67 5.02 -2.82
C LEU A 20 -1.16 3.67 -3.38
N PHE A 21 -1.79 2.85 -2.53
CA PHE A 21 -2.24 1.51 -2.88
C PHE A 21 -3.75 1.38 -2.71
N HIS A 22 -4.45 1.06 -3.80
CA HIS A 22 -5.91 0.98 -3.82
C HIS A 22 -6.42 -0.35 -3.22
N GLY A 23 -7.72 -0.40 -2.92
CA GLY A 23 -8.41 -1.62 -2.48
C GLY A 23 -8.69 -2.60 -3.63
N VAL A 24 -9.08 -3.83 -3.29
CA VAL A 24 -9.46 -4.85 -4.28
C VAL A 24 -10.58 -4.36 -5.21
N GLY A 25 -10.46 -4.62 -6.51
CA GLY A 25 -11.46 -4.22 -7.51
C GLY A 25 -11.45 -2.73 -7.87
N ALA A 26 -10.58 -1.93 -7.26
CA ALA A 26 -10.37 -0.53 -7.62
C ALA A 26 -9.21 -0.38 -8.62
N SER A 27 -8.90 0.87 -8.97
CA SER A 27 -7.81 1.23 -9.85
C SER A 27 -7.06 2.46 -9.31
N PRO A 28 -5.84 2.75 -9.80
CA PRO A 28 -5.05 3.91 -9.37
C PRO A 28 -5.77 5.25 -9.51
N GLU A 29 -6.64 5.40 -10.51
CA GLU A 29 -7.39 6.61 -10.80
C GLU A 29 -8.32 6.99 -9.64
N GLY A 30 -8.85 6.00 -8.90
CA GLY A 30 -9.68 6.24 -7.72
C GLY A 30 -8.93 6.94 -6.58
N LEU A 31 -7.60 6.92 -6.60
CA LEU A 31 -6.74 7.59 -5.61
C LEU A 31 -6.29 8.99 -6.05
N LEU A 32 -6.66 9.43 -7.26
CA LEU A 32 -6.23 10.72 -7.80
C LEU A 32 -6.54 11.91 -6.87
N PRO A 33 -7.76 12.04 -6.28
CA PRO A 33 -8.05 13.17 -5.38
C PRO A 33 -7.14 13.19 -4.14
N LEU A 34 -6.88 12.02 -3.56
CA LEU A 34 -5.96 11.89 -2.42
C LEU A 34 -4.53 12.25 -2.82
N GLY A 35 -4.07 11.74 -3.97
CA GLY A 35 -2.73 12.03 -4.46
C GLY A 35 -2.52 13.53 -4.75
N GLN A 36 -3.53 14.20 -5.29
CA GLN A 36 -3.51 15.65 -5.51
C GLN A 36 -3.47 16.43 -4.20
N ALA A 37 -4.24 16.02 -3.18
CA ALA A 37 -4.18 16.66 -1.86
C ALA A 37 -2.80 16.52 -1.19
N LEU A 38 -2.08 15.44 -1.49
CA LEU A 38 -0.74 15.15 -0.97
C LEU A 38 0.40 15.75 -1.80
N ALA A 39 0.12 16.34 -2.96
CA ALA A 39 1.11 16.93 -3.86
C ALA A 39 1.87 18.08 -3.18
N ARG A 40 3.20 18.05 -3.25
CA ARG A 40 4.11 19.09 -2.73
C ARG A 40 5.32 19.22 -3.66
N PRO A 41 5.92 20.42 -3.83
CA PRO A 41 6.99 20.65 -4.82
C PRO A 41 8.17 19.68 -4.75
N ASP A 42 8.47 19.14 -3.56
CA ASP A 42 9.61 18.26 -3.28
C ASP A 42 9.22 16.78 -3.18
N ARG A 43 8.04 16.38 -3.68
CA ARG A 43 7.49 15.04 -3.46
C ARG A 43 7.09 14.34 -4.75
N TRP A 44 7.43 13.06 -4.86
CA TRP A 44 6.78 12.13 -5.78
C TRP A 44 5.49 11.61 -5.16
N VAL A 45 4.37 11.65 -5.88
CA VAL A 45 3.12 10.98 -5.49
C VAL A 45 2.68 10.08 -6.61
N VAL A 46 2.57 8.78 -6.31
CA VAL A 46 2.26 7.74 -7.30
C VAL A 46 1.13 6.88 -6.76
N ALA A 47 0.07 6.71 -7.53
CA ALA A 47 -0.92 5.67 -7.30
C ALA A 47 -0.50 4.41 -8.06
N VAL A 48 -0.22 3.35 -7.31
CA VAL A 48 0.32 2.09 -7.82
C VAL A 48 -0.83 1.17 -8.22
N ARG A 49 -0.73 0.57 -9.40
CA ARG A 49 -1.69 -0.42 -9.87
C ARG A 49 -1.35 -1.80 -9.31
N SER A 50 -2.35 -2.44 -8.73
CA SER A 50 -2.20 -3.82 -8.28
C SER A 50 -1.95 -4.77 -9.47
N PRO A 51 -1.24 -5.88 -9.25
CA PRO A 51 -0.64 -6.69 -10.31
C PRO A 51 -1.59 -7.53 -11.16
N PHE A 52 -2.78 -7.84 -10.65
CA PHE A 52 -3.72 -8.77 -11.26
C PHE A 52 -5.05 -8.08 -11.54
N ALA A 53 -5.72 -8.48 -12.62
CA ALA A 53 -7.12 -8.11 -12.83
C ALA A 53 -7.96 -8.67 -11.66
N SER A 54 -8.94 -7.90 -11.21
CA SER A 54 -9.80 -8.31 -10.10
C SER A 54 -10.80 -9.37 -10.52
N ASP A 55 -11.02 -10.35 -9.64
CA ASP A 55 -12.05 -11.37 -9.86
C ASP A 55 -13.48 -10.86 -9.55
N MET A 56 -13.64 -9.58 -9.20
CA MET A 56 -14.92 -8.94 -8.87
C MET A 56 -15.61 -8.28 -10.08
N GLY A 57 -15.12 -8.52 -11.30
CA GLY A 57 -15.72 -8.02 -12.54
C GLY A 57 -15.15 -6.70 -13.07
N GLY A 58 -14.25 -6.05 -12.34
CA GLY A 58 -13.54 -4.84 -12.79
C GLY A 58 -12.43 -4.42 -11.84
N GLY A 59 -11.49 -3.61 -12.35
CA GLY A 59 -10.34 -3.10 -11.59
C GLY A 59 -9.26 -4.15 -11.32
N TRP A 60 -8.47 -3.92 -10.26
CA TRP A 60 -7.22 -4.63 -9.99
C TRP A 60 -7.15 -5.16 -8.56
N GLN A 61 -6.29 -6.13 -8.32
CA GLN A 61 -6.08 -6.75 -7.01
C GLN A 61 -4.64 -7.23 -6.80
N TRP A 62 -4.21 -7.26 -5.54
CA TRP A 62 -2.96 -7.90 -5.09
C TRP A 62 -3.15 -9.40 -4.93
N PHE A 63 -4.28 -9.82 -4.39
CA PHE A 63 -4.65 -11.22 -4.27
C PHE A 63 -6.17 -11.38 -4.42
N SER A 64 -6.60 -12.58 -4.83
CA SER A 64 -8.02 -12.87 -4.95
C SER A 64 -8.71 -12.83 -3.60
N VAL A 65 -9.91 -12.27 -3.55
CA VAL A 65 -10.80 -12.35 -2.37
C VAL A 65 -11.90 -13.41 -2.53
N ARG A 66 -11.94 -14.12 -3.67
CA ARG A 66 -12.90 -15.21 -3.85
C ARG A 66 -12.58 -16.37 -2.90
N GLY A 67 -13.57 -16.78 -2.12
CA GLY A 67 -13.41 -17.85 -1.11
C GLY A 67 -12.34 -17.53 -0.07
N ILE A 68 -12.11 -16.26 0.23
CA ILE A 68 -11.11 -15.87 1.23
C ILE A 68 -11.61 -16.20 2.64
N ASP A 69 -10.72 -16.75 3.47
CA ASP A 69 -10.92 -16.97 4.89
C ASP A 69 -9.68 -16.50 5.67
N GLU A 70 -9.70 -16.63 6.99
CA GLU A 70 -8.58 -16.19 7.84
C GLU A 70 -7.28 -16.94 7.56
N ALA A 71 -7.35 -18.25 7.28
CA ALA A 71 -6.16 -19.07 7.07
C ALA A 71 -5.54 -18.80 5.69
N ASN A 72 -6.36 -18.85 4.64
CA ASN A 72 -5.89 -18.73 3.27
C ASN A 72 -5.51 -17.29 2.90
N ARG A 73 -5.97 -16.28 3.64
CA ARG A 73 -5.53 -14.88 3.46
C ARG A 73 -4.04 -14.73 3.69
N ILE A 74 -3.51 -15.39 4.71
CA ILE A 74 -2.08 -15.33 5.06
C ILE A 74 -1.25 -15.85 3.88
N GLU A 75 -1.59 -17.02 3.36
CA GLU A 75 -0.89 -17.64 2.23
C GLU A 75 -0.94 -16.75 0.98
N ARG A 76 -2.11 -16.16 0.68
CA ARG A 76 -2.30 -15.26 -0.46
C ARG A 76 -1.47 -13.98 -0.36
N VAL A 77 -1.38 -13.38 0.83
CA VAL A 77 -0.52 -12.22 1.09
C VAL A 77 0.95 -12.60 0.94
N VAL A 78 1.39 -13.68 1.57
CA VAL A 78 2.78 -14.16 1.49
C VAL A 78 3.19 -14.42 0.04
N ALA A 79 2.32 -15.03 -0.76
CA ALA A 79 2.59 -15.35 -2.16
C ALA A 79 2.84 -14.10 -3.02
N VAL A 80 2.16 -12.98 -2.75
CA VAL A 80 2.30 -11.74 -3.54
C VAL A 80 3.26 -10.72 -2.93
N MET A 81 3.63 -10.87 -1.66
CA MET A 81 4.51 -9.91 -0.96
C MET A 81 5.84 -9.63 -1.69
N PRO A 82 6.56 -10.62 -2.26
CA PRO A 82 7.78 -10.35 -3.02
C PRO A 82 7.56 -9.37 -4.19
N ARG A 83 6.41 -9.46 -4.87
CA ARG A 83 6.06 -8.55 -5.95
C ARG A 83 5.73 -7.15 -5.43
N PHE A 84 5.00 -7.05 -4.32
CA PHE A 84 4.73 -5.75 -3.67
C PHE A 84 6.03 -5.06 -3.25
N VAL A 85 6.93 -5.79 -2.58
CA VAL A 85 8.26 -5.31 -2.19
C VAL A 85 9.04 -4.81 -3.39
N GLN A 86 9.05 -5.58 -4.49
CA GLN A 86 9.76 -5.18 -5.70
C GLN A 86 9.16 -3.91 -6.32
N THR A 87 7.84 -3.77 -6.34
CA THR A 87 7.18 -2.54 -6.81
C THR A 87 7.60 -1.31 -6.03
N VAL A 88 7.71 -1.39 -4.69
CA VAL A 88 8.22 -0.28 -3.87
C VAL A 88 9.68 0.03 -4.22
N LYS A 89 10.53 -1.00 -4.31
CA LYS A 89 11.96 -0.85 -4.63
C LYS A 89 12.20 -0.28 -6.02
N ASP A 90 11.39 -0.64 -7.01
CA ASP A 90 11.47 -0.09 -8.36
C ASP A 90 11.21 1.43 -8.36
N TRP A 91 10.22 1.88 -7.59
CA TRP A 91 9.94 3.30 -7.43
C TRP A 91 11.02 4.05 -6.65
N GLN A 92 11.57 3.42 -5.61
CA GLN A 92 12.72 3.95 -4.87
C GLN A 92 13.94 4.14 -5.80
N ALA A 93 14.29 3.10 -6.57
CA ALA A 93 15.38 3.15 -7.53
C ALA A 93 15.14 4.21 -8.61
N ARG A 94 13.91 4.30 -9.14
CA ARG A 94 13.53 5.27 -10.18
C ARG A 94 13.61 6.72 -9.70
N THR A 95 13.28 6.97 -8.44
CA THR A 95 13.24 8.32 -7.87
C THR A 95 14.54 8.72 -7.16
N GLY A 96 15.42 7.76 -6.89
CA GLY A 96 16.64 7.94 -6.11
C GLY A 96 16.38 8.12 -4.61
N LEU A 97 15.17 7.84 -4.14
CA LEU A 97 14.75 7.98 -2.74
C LEU A 97 14.71 6.61 -2.08
N ASP A 98 15.29 6.49 -0.89
CA ASP A 98 15.33 5.22 -0.14
C ASP A 98 14.12 5.05 0.80
N ALA A 99 14.15 3.98 1.61
CA ALA A 99 13.13 3.70 2.60
C ALA A 99 12.92 4.85 3.60
N SER A 100 13.98 5.57 4.00
CA SER A 100 13.88 6.67 4.97
C SER A 100 13.06 7.86 4.45
N ALA A 101 13.04 8.03 3.12
CA ALA A 101 12.27 9.06 2.42
C ALA A 101 10.94 8.55 1.84
N THR A 102 10.58 7.28 2.08
CA THR A 102 9.38 6.65 1.49
C THR A 102 8.24 6.59 2.51
N ALA A 103 7.03 6.87 2.04
CA ALA A 103 5.78 6.61 2.74
C ALA A 103 4.84 5.73 1.88
N LEU A 104 4.27 4.69 2.49
CA LEU A 104 3.28 3.82 1.88
C LEU A 104 1.91 4.17 2.47
N ALA A 105 0.92 4.51 1.63
CA ALA A 105 -0.44 4.72 2.07
C ALA A 105 -1.38 3.77 1.34
N GLY A 106 -2.09 2.91 2.08
CA GLY A 106 -2.95 1.89 1.50
C GLY A 106 -4.38 2.00 1.99
N PHE A 107 -5.33 1.65 1.13
CA PHE A 107 -6.74 1.45 1.48
C PHE A 107 -7.13 -0.04 1.36
N SER A 108 -7.83 -0.58 2.36
CA SER A 108 -8.35 -1.96 2.36
C SER A 108 -7.27 -2.98 1.98
N GLN A 109 -7.38 -3.68 0.85
CA GLN A 109 -6.34 -4.62 0.39
C GLN A 109 -4.96 -3.98 0.24
N GLY A 110 -4.86 -2.74 -0.25
CA GLY A 110 -3.61 -2.01 -0.32
C GLY A 110 -3.03 -1.69 1.07
N ALA A 111 -3.89 -1.47 2.07
CA ALA A 111 -3.47 -1.28 3.46
C ALA A 111 -2.89 -2.56 4.05
N ILE A 112 -3.52 -3.72 3.79
CA ILE A 112 -3.02 -5.04 4.21
C ILE A 112 -1.61 -5.26 3.66
N MET A 113 -1.40 -5.01 2.36
CA MET A 113 -0.08 -5.18 1.75
C MET A 113 0.98 -4.23 2.35
N ALA A 114 0.63 -2.96 2.56
CA ALA A 114 1.55 -1.99 3.17
C ALA A 114 1.92 -2.37 4.61
N LEU A 115 0.96 -2.80 5.43
CA LEU A 115 1.20 -3.26 6.80
C LEU A 115 2.05 -4.53 6.82
N GLU A 116 1.69 -5.54 6.05
CA GLU A 116 2.41 -6.82 6.02
C GLU A 116 3.85 -6.66 5.52
N SER A 117 4.12 -5.66 4.67
CA SER A 117 5.49 -5.34 4.25
C SER A 117 6.41 -4.91 5.40
N THR A 118 5.84 -4.44 6.52
CA THR A 118 6.59 -4.06 7.74
C THR A 118 7.00 -5.26 8.58
N GLN A 119 6.46 -6.45 8.28
CA GLN A 119 6.77 -7.70 8.97
C GLN A 119 8.00 -8.40 8.36
N HIS A 120 8.82 -7.64 7.62
CA HIS A 120 10.06 -8.07 6.99
C HIS A 120 11.15 -7.02 7.25
N ALA A 121 12.41 -7.48 7.33
CA ALA A 121 13.59 -6.62 7.38
C ALA A 121 14.40 -6.75 6.08
N PRO A 122 15.03 -5.66 5.59
CA PRO A 122 15.02 -4.30 6.14
C PRO A 122 13.69 -3.56 5.85
N PRO A 123 13.37 -2.49 6.61
CA PRO A 123 12.18 -1.68 6.37
C PRO A 123 12.10 -1.13 4.95
N LEU A 124 10.89 -1.11 4.37
CA LEU A 124 10.65 -0.56 3.02
C LEU A 124 10.33 0.93 3.02
N ALA A 125 9.86 1.46 4.14
CA ALA A 125 9.41 2.84 4.23
C ALA A 125 9.50 3.31 5.68
N ALA A 126 9.80 4.60 5.89
CA ALA A 126 9.78 5.20 7.22
C ALA A 126 8.35 5.39 7.76
N ARG A 127 7.34 5.34 6.89
CA ARG A 127 5.93 5.56 7.25
C ARG A 127 4.99 4.63 6.50
N VAL A 128 4.03 4.07 7.22
CA VAL A 128 2.87 3.38 6.65
C VAL A 128 1.59 4.03 7.17
N VAL A 129 0.69 4.40 6.27
CA VAL A 129 -0.67 4.85 6.57
C VAL A 129 -1.65 3.79 6.09
N ALA A 130 -2.33 3.13 7.02
CA ALA A 130 -3.29 2.08 6.76
C ALA A 130 -4.72 2.62 6.95
N MET A 131 -5.49 2.66 5.85
CA MET A 131 -6.88 3.11 5.85
C MET A 131 -7.82 1.92 5.65
N ALA A 132 -8.77 1.72 6.56
CA ALA A 132 -9.74 0.62 6.51
C ALA A 132 -9.05 -0.75 6.29
N GLY A 133 -7.91 -0.98 6.96
CA GLY A 133 -7.02 -2.10 6.74
C GLY A 133 -6.86 -2.99 7.96
N ARG A 134 -6.03 -4.03 7.82
CA ARG A 134 -5.63 -4.93 8.89
C ARG A 134 -4.30 -5.61 8.57
N PHE A 135 -3.63 -6.17 9.58
CA PHE A 135 -2.67 -7.23 9.31
C PHE A 135 -3.42 -8.51 8.86
N ALA A 136 -2.77 -9.32 8.03
CA ALA A 136 -3.26 -10.64 7.65
C ALA A 136 -3.21 -11.63 8.82
N GLN A 137 -2.29 -11.42 9.76
CA GLN A 137 -2.17 -12.14 11.02
C GLN A 137 -1.58 -11.22 12.10
N PRO A 138 -1.69 -11.54 13.40
CA PRO A 138 -1.13 -10.70 14.45
C PRO A 138 0.34 -10.33 14.17
N PRO A 139 0.73 -9.05 14.30
CA PRO A 139 2.07 -8.60 13.98
C PRO A 139 3.09 -9.31 14.86
N ARG A 140 4.17 -9.80 14.23
CA ARG A 140 5.23 -10.57 14.89
C ARG A 140 6.48 -9.75 15.14
N LEU A 141 6.68 -8.72 14.33
CA LEU A 141 7.81 -7.81 14.43
C LEU A 141 7.28 -6.43 14.81
N ALA A 142 7.96 -5.81 15.78
CA ALA A 142 7.81 -4.38 15.98
C ALA A 142 8.35 -3.67 14.72
N PRO A 143 7.65 -2.64 14.22
CA PRO A 143 8.03 -1.92 13.00
C PRO A 143 9.27 -1.05 13.27
N ASP A 144 10.46 -1.66 13.22
CA ASP A 144 11.72 -0.96 13.48
C ASP A 144 11.95 0.13 12.42
N GLY A 145 12.16 1.37 12.88
CA GLY A 145 12.32 2.54 12.02
C GLY A 145 11.09 2.94 11.18
N THR A 146 9.94 2.27 11.33
CA THR A 146 8.72 2.55 10.55
C THR A 146 7.60 3.06 11.46
N ALA A 147 7.13 4.28 11.24
CA ALA A 147 5.94 4.79 11.92
C ALA A 147 4.66 4.28 11.25
N LEU A 148 3.76 3.67 12.03
CA LEU A 148 2.46 3.20 11.56
C LEU A 148 1.36 4.18 11.97
N HIS A 149 0.49 4.53 11.02
CA HIS A 149 -0.71 5.34 11.24
C HIS A 149 -1.93 4.54 10.79
N PHE A 150 -2.91 4.38 11.68
CA PHE A 150 -4.15 3.67 11.40
C PHE A 150 -5.32 4.63 11.32
N ILE A 151 -6.15 4.49 10.28
CA ILE A 151 -7.39 5.25 10.08
C ILE A 151 -8.47 4.24 9.75
N HIS A 152 -9.48 4.10 10.62
CA HIS A 152 -10.53 3.09 10.44
C HIS A 152 -11.88 3.65 10.83
N GLY A 153 -12.91 3.36 10.04
CA GLY A 153 -14.28 3.77 10.36
C GLY A 153 -14.90 2.85 11.40
N GLU A 154 -15.54 3.42 12.42
CA GLU A 154 -16.18 2.65 13.50
C GLU A 154 -17.29 1.71 13.00
N GLN A 155 -17.90 2.05 11.86
CA GLN A 155 -19.04 1.35 11.26
C GLN A 155 -18.66 0.58 9.98
N ASP A 156 -17.37 0.26 9.78
CA ASP A 156 -16.92 -0.48 8.59
C ASP A 156 -17.54 -1.90 8.54
N PRO A 157 -18.43 -2.20 7.56
CA PRO A 157 -19.11 -3.48 7.49
C PRO A 157 -18.28 -4.57 6.79
N VAL A 158 -17.12 -4.21 6.22
CA VAL A 158 -16.26 -5.10 5.42
C VAL A 158 -15.10 -5.61 6.26
N ILE A 159 -14.36 -4.69 6.90
CA ILE A 159 -13.30 -5.01 7.85
C ILE A 159 -13.66 -4.32 9.15
N ALA A 160 -14.15 -5.08 10.12
CA ALA A 160 -14.45 -4.51 11.43
C ALA A 160 -13.17 -3.88 12.04
N PRO A 161 -13.26 -2.69 12.67
CA PRO A 161 -12.11 -1.99 13.25
C PRO A 161 -11.36 -2.78 14.32
N ALA A 162 -12.01 -3.79 14.93
CA ALA A 162 -11.36 -4.73 15.84
C ALA A 162 -10.24 -5.57 15.19
N PHE A 163 -10.16 -5.60 13.86
CA PHE A 163 -9.11 -6.30 13.13
C PHE A 163 -7.93 -5.39 12.72
N SER A 164 -7.99 -4.08 12.95
CA SER A 164 -6.97 -3.16 12.43
C SER A 164 -5.58 -3.35 13.04
N VAL A 165 -5.49 -3.91 14.26
CA VAL A 165 -4.25 -4.15 15.02
C VAL A 165 -4.22 -5.58 15.53
#